data_AF-A0A8T4VFQ2-F1
#
_entry.id   AF-A0A8T4VFQ2-F1
#
_cell.length_a   1.000
_cell.length_b   1.000
_cell.length_c   1.000
_cell.angle_alpha   90.00
_cell.angle_beta   90.00
_cell.angle_gamma   90.00
#
_symmetry.space_group_name_H-M   'P 1'
#
loop_
_entity.id
_entity.type
_entity.pdbx_description
1 polymer ?
#
loop_
_entity_poly.entity_id
_entity_poly.type
_entity_poly.pdbx_seq_one_letter_code
_entity_poly.pdbx_strand_id
1 'polypeptide(L)'
;MNARTSILNHVNRAEQLLRVVYPLAKEPRVLLDAIKELNKTIPFIIQCRPTKEDAVKLEEIRMILDKHDRAAVEFVRDKKLVMCNDVYTTTKLDTKKVDELIEVCKKYGHA
;
A
#
# COMPACT_ATOMS: atom_id res chain seq x y z
N MET A 1 -19.67 -12.22 0.85
CA MET A 1 -19.36 -10.77 0.85
C MET A 1 -19.08 -10.36 -0.60
N ASN A 2 -19.69 -9.28 -1.11
CA ASN A 2 -19.49 -8.82 -2.49
C ASN A 2 -18.03 -8.32 -2.65
N ALA A 3 -17.34 -8.72 -3.73
CA ALA A 3 -15.96 -8.32 -4.03
C ALA A 3 -15.77 -6.80 -3.97
N ARG A 4 -16.72 -6.02 -4.48
CA ARG A 4 -16.69 -4.55 -4.41
C ARG A 4 -16.72 -4.03 -2.98
N THR A 5 -17.60 -4.57 -2.15
CA THR A 5 -17.69 -4.21 -0.73
C THR A 5 -16.40 -4.54 0.00
N SER A 6 -15.77 -5.70 -0.30
CA SER A 6 -14.47 -6.07 0.24
C SER A 6 -13.39 -5.06 -0.16
N ILE A 7 -13.32 -4.69 -1.44
CA ILE A 7 -12.35 -3.70 -1.95
C ILE A 7 -12.54 -2.37 -1.23
N LEU A 8 -13.76 -1.82 -1.23
CA LEU A 8 -14.06 -0.52 -0.62
C LEU A 8 -13.74 -0.51 0.88
N ASN A 9 -14.05 -1.58 1.61
CA ASN A 9 -13.75 -1.64 3.05
C ASN A 9 -12.25 -1.51 3.32
N HIS A 10 -11.41 -2.20 2.55
CA HIS A 10 -9.95 -2.13 2.71
C HIS A 10 -9.37 -0.82 2.19
N VAL A 11 -9.88 -0.29 1.08
CA VAL A 11 -9.49 1.03 0.55
C VAL A 11 -9.81 2.13 1.56
N ASN A 12 -11.02 2.14 2.13
CA ASN A 12 -11.42 3.13 3.13
C ASN A 12 -10.54 3.07 4.39
N ARG A 13 -10.12 1.87 4.81
CA ARG A 13 -9.17 1.72 5.93
C ARG A 13 -7.79 2.28 5.58
N ALA A 14 -7.28 1.98 4.39
CA ALA A 14 -6.02 2.54 3.92
C ALA A 14 -6.07 4.08 3.85
N GLU A 15 -7.19 4.64 3.37
CA GLU A 15 -7.44 6.09 3.37
C GLU A 15 -7.48 6.66 4.78
N GLN A 16 -8.17 6.03 5.72
CA GLN A 16 -8.20 6.46 7.12
C GLN A 16 -6.79 6.45 7.74
N LEU A 17 -6.00 5.41 7.48
CA LEU A 17 -4.61 5.32 7.93
C LEU A 17 -3.77 6.46 7.35
N LEU A 18 -3.89 6.75 6.05
CA LEU A 18 -3.11 7.78 5.38
C LEU A 18 -3.54 9.21 5.75
N ARG A 19 -4.84 9.48 5.83
CA ARG A 19 -5.41 10.83 5.93
C ARG A 19 -5.69 11.27 7.36
N VAL A 20 -5.92 10.33 8.28
CA VAL A 20 -6.27 10.62 9.68
C VAL A 20 -5.15 10.16 10.61
N VAL A 21 -4.79 8.88 10.58
CA VAL A 21 -3.86 8.31 11.56
C VAL A 21 -2.45 8.82 11.34
N TYR A 22 -1.94 8.81 10.10
CA TYR A 22 -0.57 9.21 9.80
C TYR A 22 -0.26 10.67 10.17
N PRO A 23 -1.11 11.68 9.84
CA PRO A 23 -0.86 13.07 10.27
C PRO A 23 -0.84 13.27 11.78
N LEU A 24 -1.62 12.48 12.53
CA LEU A 24 -1.70 12.55 13.99
C LEU A 24 -0.52 11.84 14.66
N ALA A 25 -0.26 10.59 14.28
CA ALA A 25 0.79 9.76 14.86
C ALA A 25 2.19 10.20 14.41
N LYS A 26 2.31 10.80 13.21
CA LYS A 26 3.57 11.16 12.55
C LYS A 26 4.55 9.99 12.44
N GLU A 27 4.00 8.77 12.33
CA GLU A 27 4.74 7.51 12.31
C GLU A 27 4.65 6.88 10.91
N PRO A 28 5.73 6.90 10.10
CA PRO A 28 5.75 6.30 8.77
C PRO A 28 5.47 4.81 8.69
N ARG A 29 5.57 4.06 9.78
CA ARG A 29 5.09 2.67 9.82
C ARG A 29 3.58 2.54 9.55
N VAL A 30 2.79 3.58 9.83
CA VAL A 30 1.37 3.63 9.45
C VAL A 30 1.17 3.53 7.93
N LEU A 31 2.13 4.00 7.13
CA LEU A 31 2.09 3.87 5.67
C LEU A 31 2.15 2.41 5.25
N LEU A 32 2.93 1.58 5.96
CA LEU A 32 3.01 0.15 5.71
C LEU A 32 1.70 -0.55 6.05
N ASP A 33 1.02 -0.15 7.13
CA ASP A 33 -0.30 -0.69 7.47
C ASP A 33 -1.34 -0.37 6.39
N ALA A 34 -1.27 0.83 5.78
CA ALA A 34 -2.10 1.15 4.62
C ALA A 34 -1.79 0.22 3.44
N ILE A 35 -0.52 -0.05 3.14
CA ILE A 35 -0.12 -1.03 2.10
C ILE A 35 -0.65 -2.43 2.42
N LYS A 36 -0.59 -2.87 3.68
CA LYS A 36 -1.15 -4.17 4.12
C LYS A 36 -2.65 -4.25 3.91
N GLU A 37 -3.40 -3.18 4.15
CA GLU A 37 -4.83 -3.12 3.83
C GLU A 37 -5.06 -3.19 2.31
N LEU A 38 -4.29 -2.45 1.50
CA LEU A 38 -4.41 -2.52 0.05
C LEU A 38 -4.10 -3.91 -0.51
N ASN A 39 -3.10 -4.62 0.02
CA ASN A 39 -2.77 -5.99 -0.42
C ASN A 39 -3.95 -6.96 -0.26
N LYS A 40 -4.82 -6.75 0.73
CA LYS A 40 -6.03 -7.55 0.93
C LYS A 40 -7.07 -7.35 -0.18
N THR A 41 -6.98 -6.26 -0.95
CA THR A 41 -7.87 -6.00 -2.10
C THR A 41 -7.48 -6.81 -3.34
N ILE A 42 -6.20 -7.18 -3.49
CA ILE A 42 -5.66 -7.75 -4.73
C ILE A 42 -6.41 -9.00 -5.21
N PRO A 43 -6.75 -9.99 -4.36
CA PRO A 43 -7.49 -11.18 -4.79
C PRO A 43 -8.84 -10.85 -5.42
N PHE A 44 -9.50 -9.78 -4.96
CA PHE A 44 -10.77 -9.32 -5.51
C PHE A 44 -10.57 -8.54 -6.81
N ILE A 45 -9.57 -7.66 -6.87
CA ILE A 45 -9.29 -6.84 -8.06
C ILE A 45 -8.86 -7.72 -9.25
N ILE A 46 -8.08 -8.79 -9.02
CA ILE A 46 -7.69 -9.71 -10.09
C ILE A 46 -8.91 -10.33 -10.79
N GLN A 47 -10.00 -10.58 -10.06
CA GLN A 47 -11.25 -11.09 -10.64
C GLN A 47 -11.92 -10.08 -11.58
N CYS A 48 -11.69 -8.78 -11.35
CA CYS A 48 -12.17 -7.68 -12.19
C CYS A 48 -11.35 -7.49 -13.48
N ARG A 49 -10.31 -8.32 -13.72
CA ARG A 49 -9.43 -8.26 -14.90
C ARG A 49 -8.81 -6.86 -15.10
N PRO A 50 -7.89 -6.45 -14.21
CA PRO A 50 -7.32 -5.11 -14.26
C PRO A 50 -6.54 -4.87 -15.56
N THR A 51 -6.38 -3.60 -15.91
CA THR A 51 -5.50 -3.21 -17.02
C THR A 51 -4.06 -3.64 -16.74
N LYS A 52 -3.23 -3.77 -17.79
CA LYS A 52 -1.80 -4.08 -17.61
C LYS A 52 -1.10 -3.06 -16.72
N GLU A 53 -1.45 -1.78 -16.86
CA GLU A 53 -0.89 -0.69 -16.06
C GLU A 53 -1.28 -0.82 -14.58
N ASP A 54 -2.57 -1.05 -14.28
CA ASP A 54 -3.01 -1.24 -12.91
C ASP A 54 -2.42 -2.53 -12.31
N ALA A 55 -2.27 -3.61 -13.10
CA ALA A 55 -1.66 -4.85 -12.64
C ALA A 55 -0.20 -4.65 -12.17
N VAL A 56 0.58 -3.79 -12.85
CA VAL A 56 1.93 -3.42 -12.40
C VAL A 56 1.87 -2.74 -11.04
N LYS A 57 0.91 -1.83 -10.81
CA LYS A 57 0.72 -1.15 -9.53
C LYS A 57 0.28 -2.09 -8.41
N LEU A 58 -0.55 -3.09 -8.71
CA LEU A 58 -0.90 -4.13 -7.74
C LEU A 58 0.32 -5.00 -7.37
N GLU A 59 1.20 -5.26 -8.33
CA GLU A 59 2.44 -5.98 -8.03
C GLU A 59 3.43 -5.11 -7.22
N GLU A 60 3.48 -3.80 -7.46
CA GLU A 60 4.25 -2.88 -6.62
C GLU A 60 3.84 -2.94 -5.14
N ILE A 61 2.55 -3.13 -4.82
CA ILE A 61 2.08 -3.34 -3.44
C ILE A 61 2.75 -4.57 -2.81
N ARG A 62 2.75 -5.69 -3.53
CA ARG A 62 3.38 -6.94 -3.06
C ARG A 62 4.88 -6.80 -2.93
N MET A 63 5.53 -6.13 -3.89
CA MET A 63 6.97 -5.87 -3.82
C MET A 63 7.35 -5.00 -2.61
N ILE A 64 6.52 -4.03 -2.23
CA ILE A 64 6.76 -3.22 -1.02
C ILE A 64 6.71 -4.11 0.22
N LEU A 65 5.75 -5.02 0.32
CA LEU A 65 5.65 -5.96 1.44
C LEU A 65 6.81 -6.97 1.47
N ASP A 66 7.21 -7.53 0.32
CA ASP A 66 8.38 -8.42 0.25
C ASP A 66 9.66 -7.70 0.68
N LYS A 67 9.82 -6.43 0.30
CA LYS A 67 10.96 -5.60 0.73
C LYS A 67 10.93 -5.26 2.20
N HIS A 68 9.75 -5.10 2.80
CA HIS A 68 9.58 -4.98 4.24
C HIS A 68 9.99 -6.29 4.94
N ASP A 69 9.49 -7.43 4.47
CA ASP A 69 9.74 -8.74 5.08
C ASP A 69 11.22 -9.13 5.01
N ARG A 70 11.94 -8.67 3.98
CA ARG A 70 13.38 -8.89 3.79
C ARG A 70 14.25 -7.74 4.31
N ALA A 71 13.66 -6.70 4.91
CA ALA A 71 14.44 -5.58 5.42
C ALA A 71 15.28 -6.04 6.62
N ALA A 72 16.60 -5.88 6.52
CA ALA A 72 17.50 -6.06 7.65
C ALA A 72 17.36 -4.89 8.63
N VAL A 73 17.10 -3.69 8.10
CA VAL A 73 16.92 -2.46 8.88
C VAL A 73 15.78 -1.62 8.30
N GLU A 74 14.97 -1.08 9.19
CA GLU A 74 13.92 -0.10 8.87
C GLU A 74 14.08 1.14 9.72
N PHE A 75 13.99 2.31 9.09
CA PHE A 75 14.08 3.57 9.80
C PHE A 75 13.30 4.67 9.08
N VAL A 76 13.02 5.72 9.84
CA VAL A 76 12.30 6.89 9.35
C VAL A 76 13.31 7.95 8.91
N ARG A 77 13.15 8.47 7.69
CA ARG A 77 13.92 9.61 7.20
C ARG A 77 13.04 10.51 6.33
N ASP A 78 13.04 11.81 6.59
CA ASP A 78 12.30 12.81 5.82
C ASP A 78 10.81 12.47 5.63
N LYS A 79 10.15 11.99 6.70
CA LYS A 79 8.74 11.53 6.69
C LYS A 79 8.48 10.35 5.75
N LYS A 80 9.50 9.55 5.46
CA LYS A 80 9.42 8.33 4.67
C LYS A 80 9.84 7.15 5.52
N LEU A 81 9.20 6.01 5.29
CA LEU A 81 9.71 4.73 5.77
C LEU A 81 10.79 4.26 4.79
N VAL A 82 12.00 4.06 5.30
CA VAL A 82 13.12 3.53 4.54
C VAL A 82 13.36 2.09 4.96
N MET A 83 13.30 1.18 3.99
CA MET A 83 13.56 -0.24 4.15
C MET A 83 14.88 -0.56 3.46
N CYS A 84 15.82 -1.16 4.19
CA CYS A 84 17.14 -1.52 3.69
C CYS A 84 17.35 -3.02 3.86
N ASN A 85 17.69 -3.70 2.77
CA ASN A 85 18.04 -5.12 2.82
C ASN A 85 19.52 -5.32 3.21
N ASP A 86 19.92 -6.59 3.32
CA ASP A 86 21.27 -7.06 3.65
C ASP A 86 22.35 -6.67 2.61
N VAL A 87 21.95 -6.44 1.36
CA VAL A 87 22.82 -5.94 0.28
C VAL A 87 22.76 -4.41 0.09
N TYR A 88 22.31 -3.67 1.11
CA TYR A 88 22.26 -2.19 1.15
C TYR A 88 21.39 -1.52 0.07
N THR A 89 20.49 -2.27 -0.56
CA THR A 89 19.47 -1.70 -1.46
C THR A 89 18.37 -1.06 -0.63
N THR A 90 18.06 0.20 -0.91
CA THR A 90 17.04 0.95 -0.17
C THR A 90 15.74 1.10 -0.96
N THR A 91 14.62 0.91 -0.29
CA THR A 91 13.28 1.26 -0.79
C THR A 91 12.66 2.29 0.15
N LYS A 92 11.99 3.28 -0.44
CA LYS A 92 11.37 4.39 0.30
C LYS A 92 9.87 4.34 0.06
N LEU A 93 9.10 4.40 1.15
CA LEU A 93 7.66 4.52 1.12
C LEU A 93 7.27 5.87 1.70
N ASP A 94 6.53 6.66 0.92
CA ASP A 94 6.00 7.96 1.33
C ASP A 94 4.50 8.07 1.05
N THR A 95 3.88 9.14 1.55
CA THR A 95 2.44 9.35 1.43
C THR A 95 1.99 9.44 -0.02
N LYS A 96 2.80 10.03 -0.92
CA LYS A 96 2.45 10.15 -2.34
C LYS A 96 2.34 8.78 -2.97
N LYS A 97 3.26 7.87 -2.62
CA LYS A 97 3.24 6.51 -3.13
C LYS A 97 2.03 5.72 -2.64
N VAL A 98 1.69 5.84 -1.36
CA VAL A 98 0.50 5.19 -0.80
C VAL A 98 -0.76 5.72 -1.47
N ASP A 99 -0.85 7.04 -1.69
CA ASP A 99 -2.00 7.69 -2.32
C ASP A 99 -2.22 7.20 -3.76
N GLU A 100 -1.16 7.11 -4.56
CA GLU A 100 -1.20 6.56 -5.92
C GLU A 100 -1.79 5.14 -5.94
N LEU A 101 -1.39 4.29 -4.99
CA LEU A 101 -1.85 2.90 -4.90
C LEU A 101 -3.29 2.78 -4.38
N ILE A 102 -3.71 3.69 -3.50
CA ILE A 102 -5.11 3.83 -3.07
C ILE A 102 -5.99 4.13 -4.29
N GLU A 103 -5.63 5.12 -5.11
CA GLU A 103 -6.42 5.52 -6.27
C GLU A 103 -6.58 4.38 -7.28
N VAL A 104 -5.53 3.58 -7.51
CA VAL A 104 -5.63 2.36 -8.35
C VAL A 104 -6.66 1.39 -7.79
N CYS A 105 -6.59 1.06 -6.50
CA CYS A 105 -7.50 0.09 -5.89
C CYS A 105 -8.95 0.61 -5.86
N LYS A 106 -9.12 1.93 -5.66
CA LYS A 106 -10.42 2.61 -5.58
C LYS A 106 -11.20 2.52 -6.89
N LYS A 107 -10.54 2.55 -8.06
CA LYS A 107 -11.19 2.35 -9.37
C LYS A 107 -12.08 1.10 -9.39
N TYR A 108 -11.60 0.01 -8.79
CA TYR A 108 -12.27 -1.29 -8.80
C TYR A 108 -13.32 -1.46 -7.69
N GLY A 109 -13.35 -0.55 -6.71
CA GLY A 109 -14.40 -0.49 -5.71
C GLY A 109 -15.70 0.16 -6.23
N HIS A 110 -15.58 1.04 -7.22
CA HIS A 110 -16.68 1.83 -7.78
C HIS A 110 -17.11 1.43 -9.20
N ALA A 111 -16.27 0.71 -9.95
CA ALA A 111 -16.57 0.18 -11.29
C ALA A 111 -17.50 -1.05 -11.23
#